data_AF-A0A1G0NWL6-F1
#
_entry.id   AF-A0A1G0NWL6-F1
#
_cell.length_a   1.000
_cell.length_b   1.000
_cell.length_c   1.000
_cell.angle_alpha   90.00
_cell.angle_beta   90.00
_cell.angle_gamma   90.00
#
_symmetry.space_group_name_H-M   'P 1'
#
loop_
_entity.id
_entity.type
_entity.pdbx_description
1 polymer ?
#
loop_
_entity_poly.entity_id
_entity_poly.type
_entity_poly.pdbx_seq_one_letter_code
_entity_poly.pdbx_strand_id
1 'polypeptide(L)'
;MKSPVVVIVGRPNVGKSTLFNRLVGKREAIVDDISGVTRDRNYGEVEWNGKEFRLIDTGGYVPNSTDLFETAIREQVEIAILEADAIIFMVDVRIGISPIDVEIVNILRSANKDFYLLVNKVDSENFEAAVSEFYKLGVDRTFDLSALVGRKTGDFLDVLTSGFPANIEEKEDTRLKIAILGRPNVGKSSLANSLLGYDRSIVTDIPGTTRDSIDSVLKYYGKEIILVDTAGLRKKKRIDESIEFYSAIRTLKAVGECDVAIVLIDAKIGLDKQDQKIIDEVIRRRKGLILAVNKWDLIEKETNTAGQYEKSINEKLGSIDYVPVIFISALTKQRIFKVIELSNQIGEERKKKIPTNTLNNVLLPEIEKNPPPATGTGKEVKIKYITQGGEHYPVFIFFSNRPKDIPENFKRFLEKLIRKNFGFKGVSFTMVFKTK
;
A
#
# COMPACT_ATOMS: atom_id res chain seq x y z
N MET A 1 -4.23 15.47 -6.42
CA MET A 1 -2.85 15.25 -5.95
C MET A 1 -2.90 14.34 -4.73
N LYS A 2 -2.09 13.27 -4.72
CA LYS A 2 -2.00 12.39 -3.55
C LYS A 2 -1.54 13.21 -2.33
N SER A 3 -2.23 13.08 -1.18
CA SER A 3 -1.81 13.75 0.07
C SER A 3 -0.31 13.49 0.34
N PRO A 4 0.51 14.55 0.49
CA PRO A 4 1.97 14.45 0.61
C PRO A 4 2.40 13.49 1.72
N VAL A 5 3.48 12.75 1.50
CA VAL A 5 4.07 11.83 2.45
C VAL A 5 5.36 12.42 3.01
N VAL A 6 5.36 12.66 4.32
CA VAL A 6 6.51 13.13 5.09
C VAL A 6 7.04 11.98 5.94
N VAL A 7 8.34 11.68 5.82
CA VAL A 7 8.97 10.59 6.59
C VAL A 7 10.03 11.14 7.53
N ILE A 8 9.95 10.76 8.80
CA ILE A 8 10.96 11.07 9.81
C ILE A 8 12.00 9.96 9.85
N VAL A 9 13.27 10.31 9.60
CA VAL A 9 14.43 9.42 9.68
C VAL A 9 15.47 9.95 10.66
N GLY A 10 16.38 9.08 11.09
CA GLY A 10 17.47 9.42 12.00
C GLY A 10 17.74 8.31 13.01
N ARG A 11 18.82 8.45 13.79
CA ARG A 11 19.23 7.47 14.80
C ARG A 11 18.11 7.14 15.81
N PRO A 12 18.18 6.01 16.53
CA PRO A 12 17.38 5.78 17.72
C PRO A 12 17.53 6.92 18.75
N ASN A 13 16.51 7.12 19.58
CA ASN A 13 16.49 8.08 20.70
C ASN A 13 16.63 9.58 20.37
N VAL A 14 16.76 9.99 19.11
CA VAL A 14 16.75 11.43 18.70
C VAL A 14 15.38 12.11 18.89
N GLY A 15 14.33 11.36 19.24
CA GLY A 15 12.99 11.88 19.53
C GLY A 15 12.00 11.89 18.35
N LYS A 16 12.21 11.02 17.35
CA LYS A 16 11.31 10.88 16.18
C LYS A 16 9.85 10.67 16.60
N SER A 17 9.58 9.66 17.43
CA SER A 17 8.24 9.33 17.92
C SER A 17 7.64 10.44 18.80
N THR A 18 8.47 11.23 19.48
CA THR A 18 8.02 12.42 20.23
C THR A 18 7.52 13.52 19.29
N LEU A 19 8.23 13.79 18.19
CA LEU A 19 7.79 14.73 17.17
C LEU A 19 6.53 14.21 16.47
N PHE A 20 6.53 12.95 16.05
CA PHE A 20 5.40 12.28 15.42
C PHE A 20 4.12 12.42 16.25
N ASN A 21 4.14 12.00 17.53
CA ASN A 21 2.98 12.09 18.41
C ASN A 21 2.53 13.54 18.64
N ARG A 22 3.46 14.49 18.68
CA ARG A 22 3.14 15.92 18.79
C ARG A 22 2.42 16.45 17.54
N LEU A 23 2.87 16.07 16.35
CA LEU A 23 2.32 16.56 15.08
C LEU A 23 0.97 15.94 14.74
N VAL A 24 0.78 14.64 15.04
CA VAL A 24 -0.48 13.91 14.78
C VAL A 24 -1.56 14.26 15.82
N GLY A 25 -1.17 14.67 17.03
CA GLY A 25 -2.07 15.23 18.03
C GLY A 25 -3.03 14.19 18.65
N LYS A 26 -4.34 14.50 18.65
CA LYS A 26 -5.39 13.63 19.22
C LYS A 26 -6.03 12.65 18.20
N ARG A 27 -5.68 12.73 16.92
CA ARG A 27 -6.10 11.69 15.95
C ARG A 27 -5.25 10.46 16.25
N GLU A 28 -5.87 9.30 16.50
CA GLU A 28 -5.12 8.12 16.96
C GLU A 28 -4.07 7.67 15.92
N ALA A 29 -2.82 7.55 16.35
CA ALA A 29 -1.78 6.95 15.53
C ALA A 29 -2.11 5.47 15.28
N ILE A 30 -2.19 5.07 14.02
CA ILE A 30 -2.45 3.68 13.66
C ILE A 30 -1.11 2.96 13.55
N VAL A 31 -0.88 2.03 14.48
CA VAL A 31 0.23 1.07 14.43
C VAL A 31 -0.16 -0.06 13.48
N ASP A 32 0.60 -0.28 12.41
CA ASP A 32 0.36 -1.37 11.45
C ASP A 32 1.15 -2.62 11.88
N ASP A 33 0.55 -3.46 12.73
CA ASP A 33 1.13 -4.72 13.22
C ASP A 33 1.21 -5.79 12.10
N ILE A 34 2.22 -5.66 11.23
CA ILE A 34 2.48 -6.64 10.16
C ILE A 34 3.22 -7.86 10.72
N SER A 35 2.45 -8.88 11.11
CA SER A 35 2.97 -10.19 11.51
C SER A 35 3.87 -10.79 10.41
N GLY A 36 5.18 -10.88 10.68
CA GLY A 36 6.18 -11.51 9.80
C GLY A 36 7.57 -10.87 9.89
N VAL A 37 7.65 -9.55 10.08
CA VAL A 37 8.88 -8.82 10.42
C VAL A 37 8.47 -7.57 11.22
N THR A 38 8.83 -7.50 12.50
CA THR A 38 8.54 -6.31 13.33
C THR A 38 9.31 -5.11 12.80
N ARG A 39 8.60 -4.17 12.19
CA ARG A 39 9.08 -2.84 11.81
C ARG A 39 7.96 -1.85 12.09
N ASP A 40 7.94 -1.36 13.31
CA ASP A 40 6.84 -0.61 13.94
C ASP A 40 6.74 0.80 13.36
N ARG A 41 6.30 0.89 12.10
CA ARG A 41 6.04 2.16 11.41
C ARG A 41 4.72 2.72 11.89
N ASN A 42 4.79 3.88 12.53
CA ASN A 42 3.61 4.62 12.94
C ASN A 42 3.18 5.55 11.82
N TYR A 43 1.90 5.51 11.48
CA TYR A 43 1.27 6.38 10.47
C TYR A 43 0.30 7.33 11.15
N GLY A 44 0.32 8.60 10.75
CA GLY A 44 -0.62 9.59 11.24
C GLY A 44 -0.85 10.70 10.23
N GLU A 45 -2.02 11.32 10.30
CA GLU A 45 -2.39 12.46 9.48
C GLU A 45 -2.14 13.75 10.26
N VAL A 46 -1.53 14.73 9.58
CA VAL A 46 -1.19 16.03 10.14
C VAL A 46 -1.83 17.11 9.28
N GLU A 47 -2.46 18.06 9.94
CA GLU A 47 -3.08 19.23 9.34
C GLU A 47 -2.40 20.48 9.91
N TRP A 48 -1.87 21.33 9.04
CA TRP A 48 -1.23 22.59 9.43
C TRP A 48 -1.63 23.71 8.47
N ASN A 49 -2.19 24.80 8.99
CA ASN A 49 -2.62 25.98 8.21
C ASN A 49 -3.44 25.62 6.94
N GLY A 50 -4.36 24.66 7.06
CA GLY A 50 -5.19 24.19 5.93
C GLY A 50 -4.44 23.39 4.87
N LYS A 51 -3.31 22.76 5.24
CA LYS A 51 -2.55 21.80 4.41
C LYS A 51 -2.49 20.47 5.14
N GLU A 52 -2.90 19.40 4.46
CA GLU A 52 -2.92 18.04 5.01
C GLU A 52 -1.78 17.20 4.42
N PHE A 53 -1.09 16.44 5.27
CA PHE A 53 -0.07 15.49 4.86
C PHE A 53 -0.04 14.27 5.79
N ARG A 54 0.46 13.15 5.28
CA ARG A 54 0.70 11.94 6.08
C ARG A 54 2.12 11.97 6.60
N LEU A 55 2.26 11.78 7.91
CA LEU A 55 3.52 11.64 8.60
C LEU A 55 3.79 10.16 8.90
N ILE A 56 5.05 9.74 8.71
CA ILE A 56 5.52 8.38 9.00
C ILE A 56 6.73 8.47 9.93
N ASP A 57 6.67 7.80 11.08
CA ASP A 57 7.83 7.57 11.95
C ASP A 57 8.42 6.19 11.65
N THR A 58 9.73 6.11 11.38
CA THR A 58 10.45 4.85 11.16
C THR A 58 10.79 4.15 12.47
N GLY A 59 9.79 3.99 13.35
CA GLY A 59 9.89 3.27 14.63
C GLY A 59 10.55 1.91 14.47
N GLY A 60 11.52 1.62 15.33
CA GLY A 60 12.65 0.76 14.96
C GLY A 60 12.69 -0.59 15.65
N TYR A 61 12.82 -1.66 14.85
CA TYR A 61 13.63 -2.81 15.26
C TYR A 61 15.11 -2.41 15.19
N VAL A 62 15.80 -2.48 16.33
CA VAL A 62 17.20 -2.11 16.48
C VAL A 62 17.98 -3.35 16.91
N PRO A 63 18.81 -3.95 16.03
CA PRO A 63 19.63 -5.11 16.37
C PRO A 63 20.67 -4.80 17.45
N ASN A 64 21.03 -5.81 18.25
CA ASN A 64 22.00 -5.67 19.35
C ASN A 64 23.48 -5.57 18.90
N SER A 65 23.79 -5.67 17.60
CA SER A 65 25.16 -5.53 17.08
C SER A 65 25.30 -4.30 16.18
N THR A 66 26.48 -3.68 16.22
CA THR A 66 26.81 -2.41 15.56
C THR A 66 26.62 -2.47 14.04
N ASP A 67 27.08 -3.54 13.38
CA ASP A 67 26.99 -3.66 11.92
C ASP A 67 25.54 -3.82 11.45
N LEU A 68 24.73 -4.56 12.20
CA LEU A 68 23.29 -4.74 11.91
C LEU A 68 22.49 -3.46 12.25
N PHE A 69 22.92 -2.70 13.25
CA PHE A 69 22.37 -1.40 13.62
C PHE A 69 22.53 -0.36 12.50
N GLU A 70 23.75 -0.21 11.96
CA GLU A 70 24.01 0.71 10.85
C GLU A 70 23.25 0.30 9.58
N THR A 71 23.27 -0.99 9.25
CA THR A 71 22.51 -1.56 8.11
C THR A 71 21.01 -1.26 8.22
N ALA A 72 20.41 -1.49 9.38
CA ALA A 72 18.98 -1.21 9.61
C ALA A 72 18.63 0.28 9.48
N ILE A 73 19.54 1.19 9.85
CA ILE A 73 19.34 2.64 9.69
C ILE A 73 19.41 3.04 8.21
N ARG A 74 20.37 2.50 7.44
CA ARG A 74 20.48 2.76 5.99
C ARG A 74 19.21 2.31 5.26
N GLU A 75 18.70 1.10 5.54
CA GLU A 75 17.44 0.62 4.95
C GLU A 75 16.25 1.55 5.23
N GLN A 76 16.15 2.13 6.44
CA GLN A 76 15.08 3.08 6.76
C GLN A 76 15.17 4.36 5.90
N VAL A 77 16.39 4.87 5.69
CA VAL A 77 16.64 6.07 4.87
C VAL A 77 16.37 5.80 3.39
N GLU A 78 16.79 4.66 2.86
CA GLU A 78 16.52 4.27 1.46
C GLU A 78 15.02 4.14 1.17
N ILE A 79 14.25 3.55 2.11
CA ILE A 79 12.79 3.46 1.92
C ILE A 79 12.14 4.85 2.06
N ALA A 80 12.61 5.70 2.97
CA ALA A 80 12.14 7.09 3.07
C ALA A 80 12.36 7.88 1.77
N ILE A 81 13.53 7.72 1.13
CA ILE A 81 13.85 8.31 -0.18
C ILE A 81 12.81 7.94 -1.26
N LEU A 82 12.29 6.72 -1.23
CA LEU A 82 11.38 6.20 -2.25
C LEU A 82 9.90 6.49 -1.96
N GLU A 83 9.51 6.54 -0.69
CA GLU A 83 8.13 6.76 -0.25
C GLU A 83 7.78 8.24 0.00
N ALA A 84 8.76 9.06 0.39
CA ALA A 84 8.53 10.45 0.82
C ALA A 84 8.53 11.46 -0.32
N ASP A 85 7.63 12.43 -0.20
CA ASP A 85 7.67 13.71 -0.92
C ASP A 85 8.59 14.70 -0.19
N ALA A 86 8.71 14.61 1.14
CA ALA A 86 9.65 15.37 1.96
C ALA A 86 10.23 14.53 3.12
N ILE A 87 11.53 14.66 3.41
CA ILE A 87 12.20 13.89 4.46
C ILE A 87 12.62 14.80 5.61
N ILE A 88 12.29 14.41 6.84
CA ILE A 88 12.79 15.05 8.07
C ILE A 88 13.91 14.18 8.63
N PHE A 89 15.15 14.63 8.53
CA PHE A 89 16.29 13.97 9.16
C PHE A 89 16.52 14.56 10.55
N MET A 90 16.20 13.81 11.60
CA MET A 90 16.31 14.24 12.99
C MET A 90 17.62 13.85 13.64
N VAL A 91 18.21 14.81 14.36
CA VAL A 91 19.41 14.64 15.20
C VAL A 91 19.16 15.19 16.61
N ASP A 92 20.01 14.84 17.57
CA ASP A 92 19.89 15.25 18.98
C ASP A 92 21.00 16.23 19.35
N VAL A 93 20.62 17.47 19.71
CA VAL A 93 21.56 18.52 20.11
C VAL A 93 22.44 18.13 21.29
N ARG A 94 21.95 17.24 22.17
CA ARG A 94 22.63 16.82 23.40
C ARG A 94 23.72 15.79 23.14
N ILE A 95 23.70 15.12 22.00
CA ILE A 95 24.65 14.07 21.60
C ILE A 95 25.68 14.60 20.60
N GLY A 96 25.35 15.64 19.83
CA GLY A 96 26.19 16.15 18.75
C GLY A 96 26.15 15.26 17.50
N ILE A 97 27.02 15.58 16.53
CA ILE A 97 27.12 14.85 15.26
C ILE A 97 27.79 13.48 15.47
N SER A 98 27.15 12.43 14.95
CA SER A 98 27.70 11.07 14.87
C SER A 98 28.18 10.73 13.46
N PRO A 99 29.16 9.82 13.25
CA PRO A 99 29.59 9.40 11.91
C PRO A 99 28.45 8.90 11.00
N ILE A 100 27.47 8.19 11.57
CA ILE A 100 26.28 7.73 10.84
C ILE A 100 25.38 8.89 10.39
N ASP A 101 25.37 10.03 11.09
CA ASP A 101 24.61 11.21 10.64
C ASP A 101 25.22 11.82 9.38
N VAL A 102 26.56 11.83 9.29
CA VAL A 102 27.30 12.25 8.09
C VAL A 102 27.00 11.32 6.92
N GLU A 103 26.95 10.00 7.18
CA GLU A 103 26.59 9.02 6.16
C GLU A 103 25.14 9.19 5.67
N ILE A 104 24.17 9.35 6.56
CA ILE A 104 22.76 9.58 6.20
C ILE A 104 22.63 10.82 5.30
N VAL A 105 23.31 11.91 5.64
CA VAL A 105 23.34 13.13 4.82
C VAL A 105 23.91 12.86 3.42
N ASN A 106 24.96 12.05 3.30
CA ASN A 106 25.54 11.69 2.01
C ASN A 106 24.61 10.80 1.16
N ILE A 107 23.88 9.86 1.79
CA ILE A 107 22.86 9.03 1.13
C ILE A 107 21.72 9.92 0.60
N LEU A 108 21.18 10.81 1.45
CA LEU A 108 20.09 11.73 1.10
C LEU A 108 20.47 12.68 -0.06
N ARG A 109 21.68 13.25 -0.02
CA ARG A 109 22.24 14.05 -1.12
C ARG A 109 22.37 13.25 -2.42
N SER A 110 22.93 12.04 -2.35
CA SER A 110 23.16 11.19 -3.53
C SER A 110 21.84 10.78 -4.21
N ALA A 111 20.75 10.69 -3.46
CA ALA A 111 19.42 10.44 -3.99
C ALA A 111 18.74 11.67 -4.65
N ASN A 112 19.37 12.85 -4.60
CA ASN A 112 18.85 14.13 -5.10
C ASN A 112 17.42 14.44 -4.59
N LYS A 113 17.19 14.16 -3.29
CA LYS A 113 15.93 14.39 -2.59
C LYS A 113 16.05 15.58 -1.66
N ASP A 114 15.05 16.45 -1.68
CA ASP A 114 14.89 17.52 -0.70
C ASP A 114 14.64 16.92 0.69
N PHE A 115 15.47 17.33 1.66
CA PHE A 115 15.33 16.96 3.07
C PHE A 115 15.60 18.15 3.99
N TYR A 116 15.08 18.04 5.20
CA TYR A 116 15.21 19.03 6.27
C TYR A 116 16.03 18.41 7.39
N LEU A 117 17.12 19.06 7.81
CA LEU A 117 17.87 18.67 9.01
C LEU A 117 17.19 19.30 10.22
N LEU A 118 16.79 18.48 11.19
CA LEU A 118 16.00 18.91 12.34
C LEU A 118 16.73 18.56 13.65
N VAL A 119 17.34 19.58 14.24
CA VAL A 119 18.08 19.51 15.50
C VAL A 119 17.10 19.57 16.66
N ASN A 120 16.86 18.43 17.30
CA ASN A 120 15.84 18.27 18.34
C ASN A 120 16.43 18.37 19.76
N LYS A 121 15.53 18.53 20.75
CA LYS A 121 15.79 18.67 22.20
C LYS A 121 16.49 19.97 22.58
N VAL A 122 16.26 21.02 21.79
CA VAL A 122 16.73 22.38 22.06
C VAL A 122 15.80 23.03 23.09
N ASP A 123 15.97 22.62 24.35
CA ASP A 123 15.09 22.98 25.47
C ASP A 123 15.54 24.25 26.23
N SER A 124 16.74 24.78 25.94
CA SER A 124 17.32 25.94 26.61
C SER A 124 18.31 26.70 25.71
N GLU A 125 18.61 27.96 26.06
CA GLU A 125 19.51 28.84 25.30
C GLU A 125 20.93 28.26 25.12
N ASN A 126 21.43 27.52 26.12
CA ASN A 126 22.72 26.82 26.01
C ASN A 126 22.74 25.78 24.87
N PHE A 127 21.59 25.14 24.58
CA PHE A 127 21.48 24.23 23.45
C PHE A 127 21.27 24.97 22.12
N GLU A 128 20.70 26.18 22.11
CA GLU A 128 20.62 27.00 20.88
C GLU A 128 22.02 27.37 20.36
N ALA A 129 22.97 27.68 21.25
CA ALA A 129 24.37 27.87 20.87
C ALA A 129 25.01 26.59 20.27
N ALA A 130 24.65 25.42 20.78
CA ALA A 130 25.17 24.13 20.31
C ALA A 130 24.62 23.71 18.92
N VAL A 131 23.48 24.26 18.47
CA VAL A 131 22.97 24.07 17.09
C VAL A 131 24.02 24.44 16.04
N SER A 132 24.90 25.41 16.35
CA SER A 132 25.95 25.88 15.43
C SER A 132 26.90 24.77 14.93
N GLU A 133 27.06 23.69 15.69
CA GLU A 133 27.84 22.52 15.27
C GLU A 133 27.24 21.85 14.01
N PHE A 134 25.92 21.75 13.93
CA PHE A 134 25.22 20.96 12.92
C PHE A 134 25.30 21.56 11.50
N TYR A 135 25.62 22.86 11.36
CA TYR A 135 25.95 23.45 10.06
C TYR A 135 27.18 22.80 9.40
N LYS A 136 28.06 22.12 10.15
CA LYS A 136 29.17 21.32 9.59
C LYS A 136 28.70 20.19 8.68
N LEU A 137 27.44 19.74 8.81
CA LEU A 137 26.84 18.77 7.88
C LEU A 137 26.57 19.38 6.50
N GLY A 138 26.57 20.72 6.35
CA GLY A 138 26.39 21.42 5.09
C GLY A 138 24.97 21.33 4.52
N VAL A 139 23.96 21.29 5.39
CA VAL A 139 22.55 21.21 5.00
C VAL A 139 21.92 22.59 5.14
N ASP A 140 21.56 23.23 4.02
CA ASP A 140 21.03 24.60 4.04
C ASP A 140 19.68 24.68 4.78
N ARG A 141 18.85 23.64 4.65
CA ARG A 141 17.54 23.50 5.32
C ARG A 141 17.69 22.92 6.73
N THR A 142 18.46 23.60 7.58
CA THR A 142 18.65 23.23 9.00
C THR A 142 17.74 24.03 9.92
N PHE A 143 17.03 23.33 10.80
CA PHE A 143 16.07 23.86 11.76
C PHE A 143 16.32 23.31 13.16
N ASP A 144 16.03 24.10 14.19
CA ASP A 144 16.16 23.71 15.59
C ASP A 144 14.81 23.74 16.30
N LEU A 145 14.51 22.74 17.13
CA LEU A 145 13.27 22.71 17.91
C LEU A 145 13.34 21.83 19.17
N SER A 146 12.29 21.90 19.96
CA SER A 146 11.99 20.87 20.95
C SER A 146 10.66 20.19 20.65
N ALA A 147 10.74 18.94 20.20
CA ALA A 147 9.57 18.08 20.03
C ALA A 147 8.86 17.78 21.36
N LEU A 148 9.56 17.86 22.49
CA LEU A 148 8.95 17.57 23.80
C LEU A 148 8.01 18.69 24.25
N VAL A 149 8.45 19.96 24.19
CA VAL A 149 7.65 21.11 24.65
C VAL A 149 6.92 21.86 23.51
N GLY A 150 7.28 21.62 22.25
CA GLY A 150 6.68 22.30 21.08
C GLY A 150 7.33 23.65 20.73
N ARG A 151 8.53 23.95 21.24
CA ARG A 151 9.31 25.14 20.85
C ARG A 151 9.67 25.03 19.35
N LYS A 152 9.42 26.09 18.56
CA LYS A 152 9.73 26.21 17.12
C LYS A 152 9.11 25.15 16.18
N THR A 153 8.17 24.31 16.65
CA THR A 153 7.51 23.33 15.77
C THR A 153 6.63 23.99 14.70
N GLY A 154 6.00 25.13 15.01
CA GLY A 154 5.17 25.87 14.06
C GLY A 154 5.99 26.46 12.91
N ASP A 155 7.06 27.18 13.23
CA ASP A 155 7.98 27.80 12.26
C ASP A 155 8.54 26.76 11.27
N PHE A 156 8.89 25.57 11.78
CA PHE A 156 9.32 24.45 10.94
C PHE A 156 8.19 23.91 10.04
N LEU A 157 6.96 23.78 10.54
CA LEU A 157 5.81 23.32 9.74
C LEU A 157 5.42 24.29 8.64
N ASP A 158 5.52 25.60 8.88
CA ASP A 158 5.28 26.62 7.85
C ASP A 158 6.26 26.47 6.67
N VAL A 159 7.54 26.21 6.96
CA VAL A 159 8.54 25.94 5.91
C VAL A 159 8.32 24.59 5.24
N LEU A 160 8.13 23.51 6.02
CA LEU A 160 7.91 22.15 5.50
C LEU A 160 6.71 22.09 4.54
N THR A 161 5.60 22.72 4.94
CA THR A 161 4.35 22.70 4.17
C THR A 161 4.28 23.80 3.11
N SER A 162 5.25 24.71 3.03
CA SER A 162 5.24 25.86 2.11
C SER A 162 4.87 25.47 0.66
N GLY A 163 5.53 24.43 0.13
CA GLY A 163 5.28 23.87 -1.21
C GLY A 163 4.18 22.80 -1.30
N PHE A 164 3.54 22.41 -0.20
CA PHE A 164 2.42 21.46 -0.23
C PHE A 164 1.17 22.15 -0.78
N PRO A 165 0.31 21.44 -1.55
CA PRO A 165 -0.97 21.97 -1.96
C PRO A 165 -1.77 22.40 -0.73
N ALA A 166 -2.38 23.59 -0.80
CA ALA A 166 -3.49 23.93 0.09
C ALA A 166 -4.59 22.89 -0.07
N ASN A 167 -5.41 22.69 0.96
CA ASN A 167 -6.58 21.82 0.91
C ASN A 167 -7.67 22.44 0.01
N ILE A 168 -7.38 22.48 -1.29
CA ILE A 168 -8.36 22.54 -2.36
C ILE A 168 -9.17 21.26 -2.20
N GLU A 169 -10.50 21.36 -2.15
CA GLU A 169 -11.39 20.19 -2.25
C GLU A 169 -11.04 19.42 -3.53
N GLU A 170 -10.17 18.43 -3.38
CA GLU A 170 -9.77 17.65 -4.52
C GLU A 170 -10.96 16.80 -4.94
N LYS A 171 -11.39 16.99 -6.18
CA LYS A 171 -12.18 15.99 -6.86
C LYS A 171 -11.32 14.73 -6.92
N GLU A 172 -11.58 13.82 -5.97
CA GLU A 172 -10.91 12.54 -5.86
C GLU A 172 -10.87 11.91 -7.25
N ASP A 173 -9.70 11.47 -7.70
CA ASP A 173 -9.56 10.93 -9.05
C ASP A 173 -10.28 9.58 -9.12
N THR A 174 -11.56 9.64 -9.48
CA THR A 174 -12.50 8.50 -9.49
C THR A 174 -12.18 7.46 -10.57
N ARG A 175 -11.21 7.73 -11.46
CA ARG A 175 -10.74 6.80 -12.48
C ARG A 175 -10.12 5.57 -11.83
N LEU A 176 -10.44 4.41 -12.38
CA LEU A 176 -9.93 3.13 -11.88
C LEU A 176 -8.40 3.07 -12.04
N LYS A 177 -7.69 2.80 -10.94
CA LYS A 177 -6.23 2.62 -10.95
C LYS A 177 -5.86 1.14 -11.03
N ILE A 178 -5.09 0.74 -12.04
CA ILE A 178 -4.68 -0.65 -12.26
C ILE A 178 -3.15 -0.77 -12.20
N ALA A 179 -2.64 -1.70 -11.38
CA ALA A 179 -1.23 -2.07 -11.40
C ALA A 179 -1.00 -3.38 -12.17
N ILE A 180 0.09 -3.44 -12.96
CA ILE A 180 0.51 -4.64 -13.70
C ILE A 180 1.75 -5.22 -13.01
N LEU A 181 1.56 -6.29 -12.26
CA LEU A 181 2.54 -6.86 -11.32
C LEU A 181 2.99 -8.27 -11.75
N GLY A 182 3.88 -8.87 -10.96
CA GLY A 182 4.47 -10.20 -11.21
C GLY A 182 6.00 -10.14 -11.26
N ARG A 183 6.66 -11.30 -11.21
CA ARG A 183 8.12 -11.42 -11.22
C ARG A 183 8.80 -10.93 -12.53
N PRO A 184 10.14 -10.83 -12.62
CA PRO A 184 10.83 -10.46 -13.87
C PRO A 184 10.45 -11.36 -15.06
N ASN A 185 10.55 -10.84 -16.28
CA ASN A 185 10.38 -11.58 -17.54
C ASN A 185 9.02 -12.28 -17.80
N VAL A 186 8.01 -12.19 -16.92
CA VAL A 186 6.64 -12.70 -17.17
C VAL A 186 5.88 -11.96 -18.28
N GLY A 187 6.38 -10.79 -18.71
CA GLY A 187 5.81 -10.00 -19.80
C GLY A 187 4.99 -8.77 -19.40
N LYS A 188 5.16 -8.24 -18.18
CA LYS A 188 4.50 -7.00 -17.69
C LYS A 188 4.58 -5.85 -18.71
N SER A 189 5.79 -5.51 -19.16
CA SER A 189 6.07 -4.50 -20.18
C SER A 189 5.39 -4.79 -21.52
N SER A 190 5.34 -6.06 -21.93
CA SER A 190 4.66 -6.46 -23.15
C SER A 190 3.15 -6.28 -23.05
N LEU A 191 2.54 -6.58 -21.88
CA LEU A 191 1.11 -6.35 -21.67
C LEU A 191 0.80 -4.85 -21.63
N ALA A 192 1.55 -4.06 -20.86
CA ALA A 192 1.38 -2.62 -20.77
C ALA A 192 1.46 -1.96 -22.16
N ASN A 193 2.52 -2.26 -22.93
CA ASN A 193 2.68 -1.72 -24.28
C ASN A 193 1.60 -2.22 -25.25
N SER A 194 1.15 -3.47 -25.14
CA SER A 194 0.05 -4.00 -25.96
C SER A 194 -1.30 -3.37 -25.62
N LEU A 195 -1.56 -2.98 -24.38
CA LEU A 195 -2.77 -2.26 -23.99
C LEU A 195 -2.74 -0.80 -24.46
N LEU A 196 -1.59 -0.15 -24.34
CA LEU A 196 -1.39 1.27 -24.66
C LEU A 196 -1.24 1.53 -26.17
N GLY A 197 -0.73 0.55 -26.93
CA GLY A 197 -0.53 0.62 -28.39
C GLY A 197 -1.72 0.07 -29.20
N TYR A 198 -2.95 0.25 -28.72
CA TYR A 198 -4.16 -0.17 -29.41
C TYR A 198 -5.17 0.98 -29.49
N ASP A 199 -5.35 1.52 -30.69
CA ASP A 199 -6.37 2.53 -30.93
C ASP A 199 -7.78 1.93 -30.92
N ARG A 200 -8.52 2.19 -29.84
CA ARG A 200 -9.98 2.21 -29.86
C ARG A 200 -10.49 3.49 -29.20
N SER A 201 -10.87 4.44 -30.06
CA SER A 201 -11.47 5.77 -29.84
C SER A 201 -10.56 6.98 -29.55
N ILE A 202 -10.68 7.95 -30.47
CA ILE A 202 -10.06 9.28 -30.58
C ILE A 202 -11.23 10.30 -30.47
N VAL A 203 -11.14 11.55 -29.97
CA VAL A 203 -10.00 12.39 -29.55
C VAL A 203 -10.03 12.57 -28.00
N THR A 204 -10.46 13.67 -27.34
CA THR A 204 -10.14 15.12 -27.47
C THR A 204 -9.09 15.52 -26.43
N ASP A 205 -8.34 16.60 -26.74
CA ASP A 205 -7.48 17.26 -25.77
C ASP A 205 -8.33 17.97 -24.70
N ILE A 206 -8.15 17.57 -23.45
CA ILE A 206 -8.64 18.31 -22.29
C ILE A 206 -7.41 18.88 -21.58
N PRO A 207 -7.19 20.20 -21.59
CA PRO A 207 -6.12 20.84 -20.82
C PRO A 207 -6.37 20.59 -19.34
N GLY A 208 -5.46 19.86 -18.67
CA GLY A 208 -5.67 19.41 -17.29
C GLY A 208 -4.76 18.29 -16.81
N THR A 209 -3.84 17.78 -17.64
CA THR A 209 -2.76 16.90 -17.20
C THR A 209 -1.74 17.69 -16.37
N THR A 210 -2.02 17.86 -15.07
CA THR A 210 -1.06 18.41 -14.12
C THR A 210 0.21 17.57 -14.13
N ARG A 211 1.35 18.26 -14.11
CA ARG A 211 2.72 17.74 -14.28
C ARG A 211 3.01 16.51 -13.41
N ASP A 212 3.95 15.69 -13.90
CA ASP A 212 4.70 14.64 -13.17
C ASP A 212 4.07 13.23 -13.02
N SER A 213 3.15 12.82 -13.89
CA SER A 213 2.64 11.44 -13.90
C SER A 213 3.60 10.42 -14.54
N ILE A 214 4.16 9.52 -13.71
CA ILE A 214 4.85 8.27 -14.11
C ILE A 214 3.88 7.22 -14.70
N ASP A 215 2.58 7.45 -14.51
CA ASP A 215 1.48 6.59 -14.89
C ASP A 215 0.99 6.86 -16.33
N SER A 216 0.33 5.87 -16.95
CA SER A 216 -0.26 6.01 -18.28
C SER A 216 -1.77 5.95 -18.23
N VAL A 217 -2.45 6.84 -18.95
CA VAL A 217 -3.91 6.74 -19.13
C VAL A 217 -4.23 5.79 -20.27
N LEU A 218 -5.08 4.81 -19.99
CA LEU A 218 -5.71 3.89 -20.95
C LEU A 218 -7.16 4.33 -21.16
N LYS A 219 -7.55 4.63 -22.41
CA LYS A 219 -8.95 4.87 -22.79
C LYS A 219 -9.61 3.53 -23.15
N TYR A 220 -10.70 3.17 -22.46
CA TYR A 220 -11.40 1.90 -22.62
C TYR A 220 -12.92 2.13 -22.63
N TYR A 221 -13.55 2.01 -23.81
CA TYR A 221 -14.99 2.24 -24.02
C TYR A 221 -15.50 3.56 -23.39
N GLY A 222 -14.80 4.67 -23.66
CA GLY A 222 -15.16 6.00 -23.13
C GLY A 222 -14.83 6.23 -21.65
N LYS A 223 -14.40 5.21 -20.89
CA LYS A 223 -13.82 5.38 -19.56
C LYS A 223 -12.31 5.61 -19.67
N GLU A 224 -11.76 6.45 -18.80
CA GLU A 224 -10.32 6.54 -18.56
C GLU A 224 -9.92 5.68 -17.37
N ILE A 225 -8.83 4.93 -17.54
CA ILE A 225 -8.25 4.01 -16.56
C ILE A 225 -6.78 4.40 -16.41
N ILE A 226 -6.28 4.50 -15.18
CA ILE A 226 -4.89 4.82 -14.90
C ILE A 226 -4.11 3.51 -14.74
N LEU A 227 -3.09 3.31 -15.57
CA LEU A 227 -2.11 2.25 -15.39
C LEU A 227 -0.95 2.78 -14.53
N VAL A 228 -0.79 2.23 -13.33
CA VAL A 228 0.17 2.65 -12.31
C VAL A 228 1.58 2.12 -12.60
N ASP A 229 2.61 2.93 -12.33
CA ASP A 229 4.05 2.65 -12.50
C ASP A 229 4.46 2.18 -13.91
N THR A 230 3.85 2.78 -14.94
CA THR A 230 4.15 2.39 -16.33
C THR A 230 5.50 2.87 -16.85
N ALA A 231 6.12 3.92 -16.31
CA ALA A 231 7.43 4.36 -16.78
C ALA A 231 8.52 3.29 -16.53
N GLY A 232 8.44 2.56 -15.40
CA GLY A 232 9.27 1.40 -15.13
C GLY A 232 9.01 0.22 -16.08
N LEU A 233 7.77 0.06 -16.55
CA LEU A 233 7.38 -0.97 -17.50
C LEU A 233 7.72 -0.64 -18.97
N ARG A 234 7.70 0.64 -19.37
CA ARG A 234 7.95 1.08 -20.75
C ARG A 234 9.43 1.02 -21.15
N LYS A 235 10.37 1.26 -20.21
CA LYS A 235 11.82 1.24 -20.50
C LYS A 235 12.34 -0.19 -20.74
N LYS A 236 12.58 -0.56 -22.00
CA LYS A 236 13.35 -1.76 -22.38
C LYS A 236 14.82 -1.41 -22.62
N LYS A 237 15.71 -2.31 -22.15
CA LYS A 237 17.18 -2.38 -22.30
C LYS A 237 18.02 -1.43 -21.44
N ARG A 238 19.11 -2.01 -20.90
CA ARG A 238 20.31 -1.38 -20.32
C ARG A 238 20.09 -0.44 -19.11
N ILE A 239 19.75 -1.05 -17.98
CA ILE A 239 20.46 -0.80 -16.72
C ILE A 239 20.68 -2.21 -16.15
N ASP A 240 21.89 -2.55 -15.68
CA ASP A 240 22.06 -3.78 -14.90
C ASP A 240 21.17 -3.65 -13.66
N GLU A 241 20.35 -4.67 -13.39
CA GLU A 241 19.40 -4.65 -12.27
C GLU A 241 20.15 -4.83 -10.94
N SER A 242 20.84 -3.77 -10.52
CA SER A 242 21.42 -3.66 -9.18
C SER A 242 20.29 -3.71 -8.15
N ILE A 243 20.12 -4.90 -7.60
CA ILE A 243 19.35 -5.26 -6.40
C ILE A 243 17.83 -5.40 -6.64
N GLU A 244 17.34 -6.63 -6.47
CA GLU A 244 15.91 -7.02 -6.49
C GLU A 244 15.02 -6.16 -5.56
N PHE A 245 15.63 -5.59 -4.52
CA PHE A 245 15.06 -4.63 -3.58
C PHE A 245 14.30 -3.48 -4.26
N TYR A 246 14.87 -2.85 -5.30
CA TYR A 246 14.22 -1.77 -6.03
C TYR A 246 12.97 -2.24 -6.80
N SER A 247 12.95 -3.49 -7.25
CA SER A 247 11.77 -4.11 -7.90
C SER A 247 10.67 -4.42 -6.87
N ALA A 248 11.06 -4.83 -5.66
CA ALA A 248 10.13 -5.05 -4.55
C ALA A 248 9.48 -3.73 -4.10
N ILE A 249 10.23 -2.66 -3.89
CA ILE A 249 9.67 -1.37 -3.42
C ILE A 249 8.75 -0.74 -4.47
N ARG A 250 9.10 -0.79 -5.77
CA ARG A 250 8.18 -0.37 -6.84
C ARG A 250 6.88 -1.16 -6.82
N THR A 251 6.95 -2.48 -6.60
CA THR A 251 5.76 -3.32 -6.44
C THR A 251 4.91 -2.86 -5.26
N LEU A 252 5.51 -2.60 -4.08
CA LEU A 252 4.79 -2.10 -2.90
C LEU A 252 4.08 -0.75 -3.17
N LYS A 253 4.76 0.19 -3.83
CA LYS A 253 4.19 1.49 -4.22
C LYS A 253 3.00 1.31 -5.17
N ALA A 254 3.17 0.52 -6.23
CA ALA A 254 2.13 0.26 -7.23
C ALA A 254 0.90 -0.44 -6.63
N VAL A 255 1.08 -1.41 -5.71
CA VAL A 255 -0.06 -2.00 -4.98
C VAL A 255 -0.74 -0.94 -4.10
N GLY A 256 0.03 -0.10 -3.41
CA GLY A 256 -0.49 0.98 -2.58
C GLY A 256 -1.40 1.96 -3.34
N GLU A 257 -1.01 2.32 -4.56
CA GLU A 257 -1.67 3.33 -5.40
C GLU A 257 -2.81 2.78 -6.29
N CYS A 258 -2.82 1.47 -6.59
CA CYS A 258 -3.86 0.86 -7.42
C CYS A 258 -5.19 0.57 -6.67
N ASP A 259 -6.27 0.41 -7.42
CA ASP A 259 -7.53 -0.22 -7.00
C ASP A 259 -7.52 -1.73 -7.25
N VAL A 260 -6.99 -2.13 -8.40
CA VAL A 260 -6.96 -3.53 -8.86
C VAL A 260 -5.55 -3.87 -9.35
N ALA A 261 -4.99 -4.95 -8.83
CA ALA A 261 -3.72 -5.51 -9.28
C ALA A 261 -3.97 -6.69 -10.23
N ILE A 262 -3.30 -6.64 -11.39
CA ILE A 262 -3.19 -7.76 -12.32
C ILE A 262 -1.82 -8.39 -12.07
N VAL A 263 -1.78 -9.56 -11.43
CA VAL A 263 -0.53 -10.31 -11.21
C VAL A 263 -0.32 -11.25 -12.39
N LEU A 264 0.77 -11.03 -13.14
CA LEU A 264 1.11 -11.87 -14.29
C LEU A 264 1.90 -13.10 -13.86
N ILE A 265 1.42 -14.27 -14.29
CA ILE A 265 2.06 -15.56 -14.11
C ILE A 265 2.57 -16.03 -15.48
N ASP A 266 3.76 -16.63 -15.54
CA ASP A 266 4.28 -17.22 -16.77
C ASP A 266 3.68 -18.62 -17.00
N ALA A 267 2.95 -18.83 -18.10
CA ALA A 267 2.29 -20.09 -18.39
C ALA A 267 3.22 -21.32 -18.44
N LYS A 268 4.53 -21.16 -18.75
CA LYS A 268 5.46 -22.29 -18.77
C LYS A 268 5.96 -22.70 -17.38
N ILE A 269 5.89 -21.79 -16.41
CA ILE A 269 6.51 -21.97 -15.09
C ILE A 269 5.44 -22.09 -13.99
N GLY A 270 4.26 -21.50 -14.22
CA GLY A 270 3.14 -21.51 -13.30
C GLY A 270 3.36 -20.64 -12.07
N LEU A 271 2.45 -20.76 -11.10
CA LEU A 271 2.51 -19.99 -9.86
C LEU A 271 3.71 -20.41 -9.01
N ASP A 272 4.58 -19.44 -8.72
CA ASP A 272 5.85 -19.57 -8.00
C ASP A 272 5.86 -18.73 -6.69
N LYS A 273 6.84 -18.96 -5.81
CA LYS A 273 6.97 -18.31 -4.49
C LYS A 273 7.02 -16.77 -4.58
N GLN A 274 7.64 -16.21 -5.62
CA GLN A 274 7.71 -14.75 -5.78
C GLN A 274 6.34 -14.17 -6.15
N ASP A 275 5.56 -14.87 -6.97
CA ASP A 275 4.20 -14.44 -7.33
C ASP A 275 3.26 -14.54 -6.13
N GLN A 276 3.41 -15.57 -5.29
CA GLN A 276 2.66 -15.70 -4.03
C GLN A 276 2.90 -14.50 -3.10
N LYS A 277 4.15 -14.06 -2.90
CA LYS A 277 4.45 -12.86 -2.09
C LYS A 277 3.74 -11.60 -2.60
N ILE A 278 3.60 -11.45 -3.92
CA ILE A 278 2.90 -10.32 -4.54
C ILE A 278 1.39 -10.45 -4.31
N ILE A 279 0.83 -11.66 -4.46
CA ILE A 279 -0.58 -11.95 -4.18
C ILE A 279 -0.94 -11.64 -2.72
N ASP A 280 -0.12 -12.11 -1.78
CA ASP A 280 -0.31 -11.89 -0.35
C ASP A 280 -0.32 -10.39 -0.01
N GLU A 281 0.58 -9.60 -0.61
CA GLU A 281 0.64 -8.14 -0.43
C GLU A 281 -0.59 -7.41 -0.99
N VAL A 282 -1.09 -7.81 -2.17
CA VAL A 282 -2.31 -7.26 -2.77
C VAL A 282 -3.53 -7.50 -1.87
N ILE A 283 -3.63 -8.72 -1.32
CA ILE A 283 -4.71 -9.12 -0.40
C ILE A 283 -4.56 -8.37 0.94
N ARG A 284 -3.34 -8.25 1.48
CA ARG A 284 -3.02 -7.50 2.69
C ARG A 284 -3.50 -6.06 2.59
N ARG A 285 -3.25 -5.39 1.45
CA ARG A 285 -3.71 -4.02 1.16
C ARG A 285 -5.16 -3.90 0.67
N ARG A 286 -5.96 -4.97 0.71
CA ARG A 286 -7.40 -5.01 0.34
C ARG A 286 -7.69 -4.46 -1.06
N LYS A 287 -6.79 -4.73 -2.00
CA LYS A 287 -6.96 -4.36 -3.41
C LYS A 287 -7.73 -5.46 -4.15
N GLY A 288 -8.30 -5.11 -5.31
CA GLY A 288 -8.81 -6.10 -6.24
C GLY A 288 -7.66 -6.91 -6.83
N LEU A 289 -7.90 -8.19 -7.15
CA LEU A 289 -6.86 -9.09 -7.64
C LEU A 289 -7.36 -9.93 -8.83
N ILE A 290 -6.52 -9.99 -9.87
CA ILE A 290 -6.66 -10.89 -11.02
C ILE A 290 -5.34 -11.63 -11.23
N LEU A 291 -5.39 -12.93 -11.51
CA LEU A 291 -4.23 -13.69 -11.99
C LEU A 291 -4.27 -13.80 -13.51
N ALA A 292 -3.32 -13.17 -14.18
CA ALA A 292 -3.21 -13.20 -15.63
C ALA A 292 -2.10 -14.18 -16.06
N VAL A 293 -2.48 -15.39 -16.45
CA VAL A 293 -1.56 -16.40 -16.97
C VAL A 293 -1.17 -16.01 -18.40
N ASN A 294 0.01 -15.41 -18.54
CA ASN A 294 0.54 -14.86 -19.77
C ASN A 294 1.44 -15.86 -20.52
N LYS A 295 1.69 -15.59 -21.81
CA LYS A 295 2.40 -16.49 -22.74
C LYS A 295 1.60 -17.77 -23.07
N TRP A 296 0.26 -17.70 -23.01
CA TRP A 296 -0.65 -18.83 -23.32
C TRP A 296 -0.64 -19.25 -24.80
N ASP A 297 0.01 -18.47 -25.66
CA ASP A 297 0.39 -18.82 -27.02
C ASP A 297 1.48 -19.91 -27.08
N LEU A 298 2.33 -20.03 -26.05
CA LEU A 298 3.44 -20.98 -25.99
C LEU A 298 3.09 -22.34 -25.35
N ILE A 299 1.82 -22.55 -25.02
CA ILE A 299 1.31 -23.79 -24.41
C ILE A 299 0.59 -24.60 -25.47
N GLU A 300 1.05 -25.84 -25.66
CA GLU A 300 0.39 -26.85 -26.49
C GLU A 300 -0.97 -27.20 -25.89
N LYS A 301 -1.99 -27.34 -26.74
CA LYS A 301 -3.39 -27.38 -26.31
C LYS A 301 -4.00 -28.73 -26.60
N GLU A 302 -4.30 -29.44 -25.53
CA GLU A 302 -5.11 -30.65 -25.53
C GLU A 302 -6.54 -30.33 -25.04
N THR A 303 -7.38 -31.34 -24.98
CA THR A 303 -8.72 -31.23 -24.40
C THR A 303 -8.64 -30.79 -22.93
N ASN A 304 -9.24 -29.66 -22.60
CA ASN A 304 -9.34 -29.10 -21.25
C ASN A 304 -8.02 -28.65 -20.56
N THR A 305 -6.94 -28.37 -21.30
CA THR A 305 -5.67 -27.86 -20.71
C THR A 305 -5.87 -26.63 -19.83
N ALA A 306 -6.76 -25.69 -20.22
CA ALA A 306 -7.04 -24.49 -19.42
C ALA A 306 -7.70 -24.80 -18.06
N GLY A 307 -8.66 -25.73 -18.01
CA GLY A 307 -9.35 -26.09 -16.77
C GLY A 307 -8.45 -26.88 -15.81
N GLN A 308 -7.57 -27.73 -16.35
CA GLN A 308 -6.52 -28.39 -15.56
C GLN A 308 -5.56 -27.37 -14.93
N TYR A 309 -5.13 -26.36 -15.71
CA TYR A 309 -4.23 -25.32 -15.25
C TYR A 309 -4.88 -24.41 -14.19
N GLU A 310 -6.14 -24.01 -14.39
CA GLU A 310 -6.93 -23.25 -13.41
C GLU A 310 -7.10 -24.04 -12.09
N LYS A 311 -7.40 -25.34 -12.17
CA LYS A 311 -7.47 -26.22 -11.00
C LYS A 311 -6.14 -26.27 -10.24
N SER A 312 -5.01 -26.42 -10.93
CA SER A 312 -3.68 -26.45 -10.31
C SER A 312 -3.30 -25.12 -9.65
N ILE A 313 -3.68 -23.97 -10.23
CA ILE A 313 -3.51 -22.65 -9.59
C ILE A 313 -4.38 -22.58 -8.33
N ASN A 314 -5.66 -22.93 -8.41
CA ASN A 314 -6.59 -22.85 -7.28
C ASN A 314 -6.19 -23.77 -6.12
N GLU A 315 -5.65 -24.96 -6.40
CA GLU A 315 -5.07 -25.85 -5.39
C GLU A 315 -3.89 -25.21 -4.65
N LYS A 316 -3.03 -24.44 -5.34
CA LYS A 316 -1.94 -23.68 -4.72
C LYS A 316 -2.42 -22.45 -3.94
N LEU A 317 -3.48 -21.78 -4.40
CA LEU A 317 -4.08 -20.61 -3.74
C LEU A 317 -4.85 -20.95 -2.45
N GLY A 318 -5.27 -22.21 -2.28
CA GLY A 318 -5.94 -22.69 -1.07
C GLY A 318 -7.26 -21.95 -0.78
N SER A 319 -7.28 -21.11 0.27
CA SER A 319 -8.48 -20.35 0.66
C SER A 319 -8.76 -19.10 -0.18
N ILE A 320 -7.93 -18.80 -1.19
CA ILE A 320 -8.03 -17.62 -2.04
C ILE A 320 -8.69 -17.99 -3.40
N ASP A 321 -9.60 -18.98 -3.38
CA ASP A 321 -10.32 -19.54 -4.52
C ASP A 321 -11.27 -18.55 -5.23
N TYR A 322 -11.54 -17.40 -4.62
CA TYR A 322 -12.37 -16.32 -5.17
C TYR A 322 -11.68 -15.45 -6.23
N VAL A 323 -10.37 -15.62 -6.44
CA VAL A 323 -9.59 -14.80 -7.39
C VAL A 323 -9.76 -15.32 -8.82
N PRO A 324 -10.17 -14.48 -9.79
CA PRO A 324 -10.31 -14.91 -11.16
C PRO A 324 -8.94 -15.13 -11.83
N VAL A 325 -8.79 -16.31 -12.43
CA VAL A 325 -7.68 -16.66 -13.32
C VAL A 325 -8.10 -16.36 -14.77
N ILE A 326 -7.22 -15.71 -15.54
CA ILE A 326 -7.45 -15.44 -16.97
C ILE A 326 -6.20 -15.74 -17.80
N PHE A 327 -6.37 -16.57 -18.82
CA PHE A 327 -5.33 -16.95 -19.76
C PHE A 327 -5.23 -15.94 -20.91
N ILE A 328 -4.05 -15.35 -21.10
CA ILE A 328 -3.77 -14.30 -22.08
C ILE A 328 -2.46 -14.54 -22.85
N SER A 329 -2.30 -13.80 -23.94
CA SER A 329 -1.00 -13.56 -24.54
C SER A 329 -0.83 -12.07 -24.82
N ALA A 330 0.15 -11.46 -24.15
CA ALA A 330 0.57 -10.10 -24.46
C ALA A 330 1.20 -9.98 -25.86
N LEU A 331 1.81 -11.07 -26.37
CA LEU A 331 2.50 -11.10 -27.67
C LEU A 331 1.50 -11.16 -28.83
N THR A 332 0.58 -12.13 -28.80
CA THR A 332 -0.46 -12.28 -29.84
C THR A 332 -1.70 -11.43 -29.56
N LYS A 333 -1.66 -10.61 -28.50
CA LYS A 333 -2.75 -9.74 -28.02
C LYS A 333 -4.03 -10.51 -27.63
N GLN A 334 -3.93 -11.83 -27.46
CA GLN A 334 -5.05 -12.69 -27.07
C GLN A 334 -5.60 -12.31 -25.69
N ARG A 335 -6.89 -11.96 -25.64
CA ARG A 335 -7.69 -11.70 -24.43
C ARG A 335 -7.20 -10.56 -23.51
N ILE A 336 -6.23 -9.74 -23.93
CA ILE A 336 -5.68 -8.65 -23.08
C ILE A 336 -6.76 -7.65 -22.60
N PHE A 337 -7.75 -7.33 -23.44
CA PHE A 337 -8.87 -6.45 -23.06
C PHE A 337 -9.85 -7.07 -22.07
N LYS A 338 -10.01 -8.40 -22.07
CA LYS A 338 -10.85 -9.10 -21.08
C LYS A 338 -10.29 -8.95 -19.66
N VAL A 339 -8.99 -8.74 -19.51
CA VAL A 339 -8.38 -8.43 -18.21
C VAL A 339 -8.82 -7.05 -17.72
N ILE A 340 -8.91 -6.07 -18.61
CA ILE A 340 -9.37 -4.71 -18.29
C ILE A 340 -10.88 -4.68 -18.01
N GLU A 341 -11.68 -5.41 -18.79
CA GLU A 341 -13.10 -5.63 -18.54
C GLU A 341 -13.35 -6.20 -17.13
N LEU A 342 -12.62 -7.27 -16.79
CA LEU A 342 -12.66 -7.90 -15.47
C LEU A 342 -12.14 -6.96 -14.36
N SER A 343 -11.13 -6.14 -14.64
CA SER A 343 -10.64 -5.13 -13.70
C SER A 343 -11.71 -4.07 -13.41
N ASN A 344 -12.48 -3.64 -14.41
CA ASN A 344 -13.62 -2.76 -14.19
C ASN A 344 -14.69 -3.45 -13.32
N GLN A 345 -15.06 -4.70 -13.64
CA GLN A 345 -16.05 -5.46 -12.85
C GLN A 345 -15.64 -5.57 -11.37
N ILE A 346 -14.37 -5.88 -11.09
CA ILE A 346 -13.81 -5.92 -9.74
C ILE A 346 -13.82 -4.52 -9.10
N GLY A 347 -13.49 -3.48 -9.87
CA GLY A 347 -13.54 -2.08 -9.42
C GLY A 347 -14.93 -1.65 -8.93
N GLU A 348 -16.00 -2.05 -9.64
CA GLU A 348 -17.38 -1.82 -9.18
C GLU A 348 -17.73 -2.69 -7.97
N GLU A 349 -17.40 -3.99 -7.97
CA GLU A 349 -17.66 -4.91 -6.85
C GLU A 349 -16.96 -4.48 -5.55
N ARG A 350 -15.80 -3.80 -5.61
CA ARG A 350 -15.14 -3.20 -4.43
C ARG A 350 -15.97 -2.09 -3.78
N LYS A 351 -16.72 -1.32 -4.58
CA LYS A 351 -17.57 -0.19 -4.15
C LYS A 351 -19.00 -0.59 -3.79
N LYS A 352 -19.37 -1.87 -4.00
CA LYS A 352 -20.70 -2.42 -3.77
C LYS A 352 -21.14 -2.29 -2.31
N LYS A 353 -22.20 -1.52 -2.06
CA LYS A 353 -22.85 -1.39 -0.74
C LYS A 353 -24.12 -2.26 -0.72
N ILE A 354 -24.23 -3.16 0.26
CA ILE A 354 -25.38 -4.03 0.47
C ILE A 354 -26.20 -3.45 1.64
N PRO A 355 -27.52 -3.21 1.45
CA PRO A 355 -28.39 -2.73 2.53
C PRO A 355 -28.37 -3.65 3.75
N THR A 356 -28.35 -3.05 4.94
CA THR A 356 -28.18 -3.78 6.20
C THR A 356 -29.33 -4.76 6.46
N ASN A 357 -30.56 -4.41 6.10
CA ASN A 357 -31.71 -5.33 6.16
C ASN A 357 -31.49 -6.55 5.24
N THR A 358 -31.02 -6.37 4.00
CA THR A 358 -30.69 -7.46 3.07
C THR A 358 -29.62 -8.39 3.64
N LEU A 359 -28.56 -7.83 4.25
CA LEU A 359 -27.50 -8.65 4.89
C LEU A 359 -28.06 -9.53 6.00
N ASN A 360 -28.85 -8.97 6.91
CA ASN A 360 -29.40 -9.73 8.03
C ASN A 360 -30.41 -10.78 7.58
N ASN A 361 -31.33 -10.42 6.67
CA ASN A 361 -32.38 -11.33 6.16
C ASN A 361 -31.81 -12.53 5.38
N VAL A 362 -30.66 -12.37 4.72
CA VAL A 362 -30.02 -13.46 3.94
C VAL A 362 -29.03 -14.27 4.79
N LEU A 363 -28.21 -13.61 5.61
CA LEU A 363 -27.10 -14.29 6.29
C LEU A 363 -27.48 -14.87 7.65
N LEU A 364 -28.33 -14.21 8.45
CA LEU A 364 -28.67 -14.72 9.79
C LEU A 364 -29.37 -16.10 9.75
N PRO A 365 -30.36 -16.38 8.86
CA PRO A 365 -30.98 -17.69 8.81
C PRO A 365 -30.02 -18.83 8.42
N GLU A 366 -29.01 -18.54 7.59
CA GLU A 366 -27.98 -19.53 7.20
C GLU A 366 -26.95 -19.75 8.32
N ILE A 367 -26.68 -18.72 9.12
CA ILE A 367 -25.87 -18.79 10.36
C ILE A 367 -26.63 -19.53 11.48
N GLU A 368 -27.96 -19.39 11.58
CA GLU A 368 -28.76 -20.13 12.57
C GLU A 368 -28.84 -21.63 12.25
N LYS A 369 -28.86 -22.01 10.96
CA LYS A 369 -28.76 -23.41 10.52
C LYS A 369 -27.40 -24.03 10.82
N ASN A 370 -26.33 -23.23 10.80
CA ASN A 370 -24.95 -23.66 11.05
C ASN A 370 -24.32 -22.70 12.07
N PRO A 371 -24.68 -22.82 13.37
CA PRO A 371 -24.22 -21.87 14.38
C PRO A 371 -22.71 -22.03 14.64
N PRO A 372 -22.02 -20.97 15.10
CA PRO A 372 -20.66 -21.10 15.59
C PRO A 372 -20.63 -22.04 16.81
N PRO A 373 -19.57 -22.84 16.98
CA PRO A 373 -19.50 -23.78 18.09
C PRO A 373 -19.53 -23.04 19.43
N ALA A 374 -20.12 -23.69 20.43
CA ALA A 374 -20.04 -23.20 21.81
C ALA A 374 -18.58 -23.17 22.28
N THR A 375 -18.29 -22.25 23.20
CA THR A 375 -16.96 -22.16 23.81
C THR A 375 -16.60 -23.43 24.60
N GLY A 376 -15.31 -23.63 24.90
CA GLY A 376 -14.87 -24.72 25.78
C GLY A 376 -15.48 -24.70 27.19
N THR A 377 -16.15 -23.61 27.58
CA THR A 377 -16.92 -23.48 28.84
C THR A 377 -18.43 -23.72 28.65
N GLY A 378 -18.85 -24.31 27.53
CA GLY A 378 -20.25 -24.60 27.19
C GLY A 378 -21.11 -23.38 26.84
N LYS A 379 -20.56 -22.16 26.91
CA LYS A 379 -21.30 -20.92 26.62
C LYS A 379 -21.49 -20.72 25.12
N GLU A 380 -22.72 -20.37 24.74
CA GLU A 380 -23.16 -20.20 23.35
C GLU A 380 -22.62 -18.91 22.72
N VAL A 381 -22.16 -19.01 21.47
CA VAL A 381 -21.74 -17.86 20.65
C VAL A 381 -22.87 -17.56 19.66
N LYS A 382 -23.29 -16.30 19.57
CA LYS A 382 -24.36 -15.84 18.68
C LYS A 382 -23.94 -14.60 17.92
N ILE A 383 -24.24 -14.55 16.63
CA ILE A 383 -24.21 -13.35 15.81
C ILE A 383 -25.62 -12.79 15.81
N LYS A 384 -25.79 -11.55 16.30
CA LYS A 384 -27.10 -10.91 16.50
C LYS A 384 -27.49 -9.99 15.35
N TYR A 385 -26.49 -9.41 14.68
CA TYR A 385 -26.67 -8.36 13.69
C TYR A 385 -25.40 -8.22 12.84
N ILE A 386 -25.58 -7.90 11.56
CA ILE A 386 -24.51 -7.72 10.58
C ILE A 386 -24.74 -6.40 9.88
N THR A 387 -23.70 -5.60 9.63
CA THR A 387 -23.78 -4.43 8.74
C THR A 387 -22.55 -4.33 7.87
N GLN A 388 -22.62 -3.60 6.76
CA GLN A 388 -21.47 -3.24 5.95
C GLN A 388 -21.04 -1.80 6.24
N GLY A 389 -19.72 -1.60 6.33
CA GLY A 389 -19.05 -0.31 6.24
C GLY A 389 -17.87 -0.38 5.26
N GLY A 390 -16.99 0.62 5.33
CA GLY A 390 -15.89 0.79 4.39
C GLY A 390 -16.30 1.61 3.16
N GLU A 391 -15.35 2.35 2.62
CA GLU A 391 -15.54 3.28 1.50
C GLU A 391 -14.93 2.75 0.20
N HIS A 392 -13.66 2.35 0.24
CA HIS A 392 -12.91 1.86 -0.93
C HIS A 392 -12.86 0.32 -1.06
N TYR A 393 -13.30 -0.42 -0.04
CA TYR A 393 -13.44 -1.88 -0.05
C TYR A 393 -14.48 -2.34 0.99
N PRO A 394 -15.10 -3.53 0.84
CA PRO A 394 -16.15 -3.98 1.75
C PRO A 394 -15.60 -4.36 3.14
N VAL A 395 -16.24 -3.84 4.19
CA VAL A 395 -16.00 -4.25 5.59
C VAL A 395 -17.31 -4.74 6.20
N PHE A 396 -17.40 -6.04 6.48
CA PHE A 396 -18.55 -6.63 7.15
C PHE A 396 -18.34 -6.64 8.67
N ILE A 397 -19.20 -5.92 9.40
CA ILE A 397 -19.16 -5.81 10.86
C ILE A 397 -20.23 -6.73 11.44
N PHE A 398 -19.79 -7.78 12.12
CA PHE A 398 -20.60 -8.77 12.79
C PHE A 398 -20.68 -8.44 14.29
N PHE A 399 -21.88 -8.21 14.79
CA PHE A 399 -22.13 -7.98 16.21
C PHE A 399 -22.47 -9.31 16.89
N SER A 400 -21.62 -9.72 17.82
CA SER A 400 -21.75 -10.97 18.56
C SER A 400 -21.82 -10.72 20.06
N ASN A 401 -22.42 -11.65 20.82
CA ASN A 401 -22.26 -11.68 22.27
C ASN A 401 -20.81 -12.02 22.70
N ARG A 402 -20.05 -12.70 21.82
CA ARG A 402 -18.75 -13.31 22.13
C ARG A 402 -17.82 -13.26 20.90
N PRO A 403 -17.44 -12.06 20.43
CA PRO A 403 -16.67 -11.90 19.18
C PRO A 403 -15.28 -12.57 19.21
N LYS A 404 -14.64 -12.63 20.39
CA LYS A 404 -13.33 -13.28 20.57
C LYS A 404 -13.38 -14.81 20.49
N ASP A 405 -14.56 -15.41 20.71
CA ASP A 405 -14.76 -16.85 20.73
C ASP A 405 -15.15 -17.42 19.35
N ILE A 406 -15.19 -16.58 18.30
CA ILE A 406 -15.54 -17.01 16.93
C ILE A 406 -14.30 -17.63 16.25
N PRO A 407 -14.29 -18.94 15.97
CA PRO A 407 -13.11 -19.64 15.47
C PRO A 407 -12.88 -19.41 13.98
N GLU A 408 -11.64 -19.62 13.53
CA GLU A 408 -11.20 -19.26 12.18
C GLU A 408 -11.89 -20.07 11.06
N ASN A 409 -12.22 -21.33 11.32
CA ASN A 409 -13.04 -22.14 10.41
C ASN A 409 -14.45 -21.54 10.22
N PHE A 410 -15.03 -20.94 11.27
CA PHE A 410 -16.33 -20.27 11.17
C PHE A 410 -16.24 -18.96 10.38
N LYS A 411 -15.16 -18.19 10.54
CA LYS A 411 -14.92 -17.02 9.69
C LYS A 411 -14.83 -17.41 8.22
N ARG A 412 -14.12 -18.48 7.88
CA ARG A 412 -14.07 -19.02 6.49
C ARG A 412 -15.44 -19.45 5.97
N PHE A 413 -16.30 -20.02 6.82
CA PHE A 413 -17.69 -20.30 6.46
C PHE A 413 -18.48 -19.01 6.15
N LEU A 414 -18.37 -17.98 7.01
CA LEU A 414 -19.01 -16.67 6.78
C LEU A 414 -18.53 -15.99 5.50
N GLU A 415 -17.23 -16.05 5.20
CA GLU A 415 -16.66 -15.54 3.95
C GLU A 415 -17.28 -16.26 2.73
N LYS A 416 -17.29 -17.61 2.73
CA LYS A 416 -17.90 -18.39 1.64
C LYS A 416 -19.40 -18.11 1.52
N LEU A 417 -20.10 -17.91 2.63
CA LEU A 417 -21.53 -17.57 2.65
C LEU A 417 -21.80 -16.18 2.07
N ILE A 418 -20.99 -15.17 2.42
CA ILE A 418 -21.07 -13.82 1.81
C ILE A 418 -20.81 -13.91 0.30
N ARG A 419 -19.72 -14.56 -0.11
CA ARG A 419 -19.34 -14.68 -1.53
C ARG A 419 -20.41 -15.41 -2.36
N LYS A 420 -20.98 -16.49 -1.83
CA LYS A 420 -22.08 -17.25 -2.47
C LYS A 420 -23.33 -16.40 -2.72
N ASN A 421 -23.72 -15.57 -1.77
CA ASN A 421 -24.95 -14.78 -1.86
C ASN A 421 -24.78 -13.42 -2.56
N PHE A 422 -23.58 -12.83 -2.48
CA PHE A 422 -23.37 -11.42 -2.86
C PHE A 422 -22.21 -11.19 -3.85
N GLY A 423 -21.43 -12.20 -4.24
CA GLY A 423 -20.38 -12.07 -5.26
C GLY A 423 -18.99 -11.81 -4.67
N PHE A 424 -18.41 -10.63 -4.93
CA PHE A 424 -17.04 -10.26 -4.54
C PHE A 424 -15.93 -11.12 -5.19
N LYS A 425 -16.15 -11.64 -6.41
CA LYS A 425 -15.09 -12.33 -7.17
C LYS A 425 -13.92 -11.36 -7.41
N GLY A 426 -12.70 -11.78 -7.11
CA GLY A 426 -11.50 -10.94 -7.18
C GLY A 426 -11.42 -9.79 -6.15
N VAL A 427 -12.33 -9.74 -5.18
CA VAL A 427 -12.36 -8.71 -4.14
C VAL A 427 -12.02 -9.31 -2.77
N SER A 428 -10.97 -8.78 -2.15
CA SER A 428 -10.68 -8.99 -0.73
C SER A 428 -11.60 -8.10 0.12
N PHE A 429 -12.26 -8.65 1.14
CA PHE A 429 -13.04 -7.89 2.11
C PHE A 429 -12.60 -8.21 3.54
N THR A 430 -12.91 -7.32 4.48
CA THR A 430 -12.58 -7.52 5.90
C THR A 430 -13.83 -7.92 6.67
N MET A 431 -13.72 -8.87 7.60
CA MET A 431 -14.76 -9.20 8.58
C MET A 431 -14.29 -8.77 9.96
N VAL A 432 -15.07 -7.91 10.62
CA VAL A 432 -14.78 -7.38 11.96
C VAL A 432 -15.84 -7.89 12.93
N PHE A 433 -15.42 -8.48 14.04
CA PHE A 433 -16.33 -9.02 15.06
C PHE A 433 -16.30 -8.11 16.28
N LYS A 434 -17.45 -7.52 16.64
CA LYS A 434 -17.60 -6.59 17.77
C LYS A 434 -18.62 -7.10 18.78
N THR A 435 -18.45 -6.72 20.04
CA THR A 435 -19.53 -6.82 21.03
C THR A 435 -20.56 -5.74 20.71
N LYS A 436 -21.86 -6.03 20.93
CA LYS A 436 -22.92 -5.01 20.92
C LYS A 436 -23.19 -4.53 22.34
#